data_AF-A0A543Q2U1-F1
#
_entry.id   AF-A0A543Q2U1-F1
#
_cell.length_a   1.000
_cell.length_b   1.000
_cell.length_c   1.000
_cell.angle_alpha   90.00
_cell.angle_beta   90.00
_cell.angle_gamma   90.00
#
_symmetry.space_group_name_H-M   'P 1'
#
loop_
_entity.id
_entity.type
_entity.pdbx_description
1 polymer ?
#
loop_
_entity_poly.entity_id
_entity_poly.type
_entity_poly.pdbx_seq_one_letter_code
_entity_poly.pdbx_strand_id
1 'polypeptide(L)'
;MTYQELVEFLNHHLGYPLLGDLSPAEALQAAQNNTLEDPLTAEVLIAIYQGNQCQALGDPVDRAHSFDGLARLRLRAQADDADPFIFRKVLKLSQELDNAFDQELIRQRQ
;
A
#
# COMPACT_ATOMS: atom_id res chain seq x y z
N MET A 1 13.20 1.89 -5.28
CA MET A 1 11.89 2.50 -4.98
C MET A 1 11.80 2.87 -3.51
N THR A 2 11.30 4.07 -3.22
CA THR A 2 11.01 4.58 -1.87
C THR A 2 9.55 4.35 -1.48
N TYR A 3 9.22 4.51 -0.20
CA TYR A 3 7.83 4.44 0.27
C TYR A 3 6.92 5.42 -0.45
N GLN A 4 7.35 6.67 -0.60
CA GLN A 4 6.59 7.69 -1.31
C GLN A 4 6.30 7.29 -2.76
N GLU A 5 7.33 6.85 -3.50
CA GLU A 5 7.17 6.42 -4.90
C GLU A 5 6.21 5.25 -5.03
N LEU A 6 6.25 4.29 -4.08
CA LEU A 6 5.32 3.17 -4.06
C LEU A 6 3.88 3.63 -3.85
N VAL A 7 3.64 4.49 -2.86
CA VAL A 7 2.30 4.98 -2.54
C VAL A 7 1.72 5.80 -3.70
N GLU A 8 2.54 6.64 -4.33
CA GLU A 8 2.17 7.35 -5.54
C GLU A 8 1.83 6.37 -6.67
N PHE A 9 2.66 5.36 -6.90
CA PHE A 9 2.40 4.33 -7.90
C PHE A 9 1.05 3.65 -7.67
N LEU A 10 0.79 3.20 -6.44
CA LEU A 10 -0.46 2.53 -6.09
C LEU A 10 -1.66 3.46 -6.31
N ASN A 11 -1.59 4.71 -5.86
CA ASN A 11 -2.69 5.66 -6.05
C ASN A 11 -3.08 5.85 -7.53
N HIS A 12 -2.10 5.80 -8.44
CA HIS A 12 -2.35 5.93 -9.88
C HIS A 12 -2.88 4.65 -10.54
N HIS A 13 -2.56 3.46 -10.03
CA HIS A 13 -2.81 2.18 -10.72
C HIS A 13 -3.95 1.34 -10.14
N LEU A 14 -4.39 1.61 -8.91
CA LEU A 14 -5.42 0.81 -8.24
C LEU A 14 -6.81 0.91 -8.90
N GLY A 15 -7.07 1.95 -9.68
CA GLY A 15 -8.39 2.19 -10.29
C GLY A 15 -9.47 2.62 -9.30
N TYR A 16 -9.10 2.90 -8.06
CA TYR A 16 -9.90 3.58 -7.04
C TYR A 16 -9.01 4.60 -6.31
N PRO A 17 -9.57 5.69 -5.79
CA PRO A 17 -8.78 6.71 -5.09
C PRO A 17 -8.24 6.12 -3.79
N LEU A 18 -6.93 5.90 -3.72
CA LEU A 18 -6.28 5.45 -2.48
C LEU A 18 -6.11 6.63 -1.53
N LEU A 19 -5.57 7.75 -2.02
CA LEU A 19 -5.25 8.94 -1.22
C LEU A 19 -6.33 10.03 -1.31
N GLY A 20 -7.26 9.93 -2.25
CA GLY A 20 -8.16 11.04 -2.60
C GLY A 20 -7.34 12.25 -3.09
N ASP A 21 -7.53 13.40 -2.43
CA ASP A 21 -6.81 14.65 -2.72
C ASP A 21 -5.53 14.83 -1.89
N LEU A 22 -5.19 13.89 -1.02
CA LEU A 22 -4.04 13.98 -0.11
C LEU A 22 -2.74 13.57 -0.82
N SER A 23 -1.64 14.21 -0.44
CA SER A 23 -0.29 13.71 -0.73
C SER A 23 0.03 12.46 0.11
N PRO A 24 1.03 11.63 -0.29
CA PRO A 24 1.48 10.50 0.51
C PRO A 24 1.89 10.87 1.94
N ALA A 25 2.48 12.06 2.12
CA ALA A 25 2.87 12.58 3.42
C ALA A 25 1.66 12.86 4.32
N GLU A 26 0.68 13.61 3.80
CA GLU A 26 -0.55 13.96 4.52
C GLU A 26 -1.37 12.71 4.84
N ALA A 27 -1.47 11.77 3.89
CA ALA A 27 -2.22 10.53 4.07
C ALA A 27 -1.58 9.63 5.13
N LEU A 28 -0.24 9.48 5.13
CA LEU A 28 0.46 8.71 6.16
C LEU A 28 0.31 9.36 7.54
N GLN A 29 0.46 10.68 7.64
CA GLN A 29 0.27 11.41 8.90
C GLN A 29 -1.17 11.26 9.42
N ALA A 30 -2.17 11.39 8.54
CA ALA A 30 -3.57 11.19 8.89
C ALA A 30 -3.85 9.75 9.32
N ALA A 31 -3.25 8.76 8.66
CA ALA A 31 -3.35 7.36 9.07
C ALA A 31 -2.75 7.12 10.47
N GLN A 32 -1.54 7.65 10.73
CA GLN A 32 -0.87 7.54 12.04
C GLN A 32 -1.65 8.22 13.17
N ASN A 33 -2.32 9.33 12.87
CA ASN A 33 -3.16 10.06 13.81
C ASN A 33 -4.60 9.51 13.91
N ASN A 34 -4.92 8.45 13.15
CA ASN A 34 -6.26 7.87 13.07
C ASN A 34 -7.35 8.88 12.66
N THR A 35 -7.01 9.80 11.75
CA THR A 35 -7.91 10.83 11.21
C THR A 35 -8.26 10.61 9.73
N LEU A 36 -7.76 9.52 9.13
CA LEU A 36 -8.08 9.17 7.74
C LEU A 36 -9.48 8.52 7.68
N GLU A 37 -10.32 8.97 6.74
CA GLU A 37 -11.70 8.50 6.64
C GLU A 37 -11.85 7.03 6.21
N ASP A 38 -11.03 6.55 5.25
CA ASP A 38 -11.04 5.16 4.80
C ASP A 38 -10.11 4.31 5.70
N PRO A 39 -10.66 3.41 6.54
CA PRO A 39 -9.85 2.58 7.42
C PRO A 39 -8.96 1.59 6.65
N LEU A 40 -9.39 1.16 5.46
CA LEU A 40 -8.60 0.25 4.63
C LEU A 40 -7.35 0.97 4.12
N THR A 41 -7.50 2.21 3.64
CA THR A 41 -6.34 3.02 3.22
C THR A 41 -5.38 3.22 4.37
N ALA A 42 -5.88 3.59 5.55
CA ALA A 42 -5.03 3.80 6.73
C ALA A 42 -4.22 2.54 7.08
N GLU A 43 -4.89 1.38 7.10
CA GLU A 43 -4.24 0.10 7.37
C GLU A 43 -3.18 -0.25 6.31
N VAL A 44 -3.46 -0.03 5.03
CA VAL A 44 -2.51 -0.28 3.94
C VAL A 44 -1.26 0.59 4.07
N LEU A 45 -1.44 1.90 4.27
CA LEU A 45 -0.33 2.85 4.40
C LEU A 45 0.56 2.50 5.59
N ILE A 46 -0.04 2.21 6.74
CA ILE A 46 0.67 1.84 7.97
C ILE A 46 1.36 0.49 7.81
N ALA A 47 0.69 -0.51 7.24
CA ALA A 47 1.22 -1.86 7.08
C ALA A 47 2.46 -1.89 6.18
N ILE A 48 2.46 -1.17 5.07
CA ILE A 48 3.63 -1.06 4.19
C ILE A 48 4.76 -0.31 4.91
N TYR A 49 4.44 0.81 5.56
CA TYR A 49 5.43 1.65 6.24
C TYR A 49 6.13 0.88 7.38
N GLN A 50 5.35 0.18 8.22
CA GLN A 50 5.87 -0.62 9.32
C GLN A 50 6.55 -1.91 8.84
N GLY A 51 6.01 -2.57 7.81
CA GLY A 51 6.57 -3.79 7.24
C GLY A 51 8.01 -3.57 6.74
N ASN A 52 8.26 -2.42 6.12
CA ASN A 52 9.58 -2.02 5.65
C ASN A 52 10.42 -1.26 6.70
N GLN A 53 9.91 -1.11 7.94
CA GLN A 53 10.59 -0.39 9.03
C GLN A 53 10.98 1.06 8.68
N CYS A 54 10.16 1.73 7.87
CA CYS A 54 10.41 3.10 7.46
C CYS A 54 10.37 4.06 8.68
N GLN A 55 11.22 5.08 8.64
CA GLN A 55 11.28 6.24 9.53
C GLN A 55 11.01 7.55 8.78
N ALA A 56 11.16 7.56 7.46
CA ALA A 56 10.87 8.67 6.58
C ALA A 56 10.21 8.20 5.27
N LEU A 57 9.55 9.13 4.56
CA LEU A 57 8.88 8.84 3.28
C LEU A 57 9.86 8.44 2.16
N GLY A 58 11.10 8.90 2.25
CA GLY A 58 12.18 8.57 1.30
C GLY A 58 12.85 7.23 1.59
N ASP A 59 12.45 6.53 2.65
CA ASP A 59 13.09 5.26 2.98
C ASP A 59 12.76 4.19 1.93
N PRO A 60 13.73 3.30 1.64
CA PRO A 60 13.54 2.26 0.65
C PRO A 60 12.48 1.27 1.10
N VAL A 61 11.76 0.72 0.11
CA VAL A 61 10.82 -0.38 0.32
C VAL A 61 11.14 -1.52 -0.63
N ASP A 62 10.86 -2.74 -0.21
CA ASP A 62 11.00 -3.92 -1.06
C ASP A 62 9.75 -4.80 -1.05
N ARG A 63 9.74 -5.72 -2.02
CA ARG A 63 8.60 -6.62 -2.27
C ARG A 63 8.28 -7.47 -1.05
N ALA A 64 9.29 -8.11 -0.46
CA ALA A 64 9.07 -9.11 0.58
C ALA A 64 8.45 -8.44 1.82
N HIS A 65 9.09 -7.37 2.32
CA HIS A 65 8.63 -6.67 3.51
C HIS A 65 7.27 -5.97 3.31
N SER A 66 7.01 -5.45 2.10
CA SER A 66 5.70 -4.87 1.78
C SER A 66 4.57 -5.91 1.80
N PHE A 67 4.81 -7.10 1.24
CA PHE A 67 3.82 -8.19 1.28
C PHE A 67 3.65 -8.78 2.69
N ASP A 68 4.74 -8.90 3.45
CA ASP A 68 4.71 -9.37 4.84
C ASP A 68 3.92 -8.41 5.73
N GLY A 69 4.13 -7.09 5.58
CA GLY A 69 3.35 -6.06 6.28
C GLY A 69 1.85 -6.20 6.02
N LEU A 70 1.46 -6.51 4.78
CA LEU A 70 0.07 -6.68 4.35
C LEU A 70 -0.50 -8.07 4.61
N ALA A 71 0.27 -9.03 5.14
CA ALA A 71 -0.13 -10.43 5.23
C ALA A 71 -1.45 -10.62 6.01
N ARG A 72 -1.61 -9.93 7.15
CA ARG A 72 -2.84 -10.00 7.96
C ARG A 72 -4.06 -9.46 7.21
N LEU A 73 -3.92 -8.33 6.52
CA LEU A 73 -4.98 -7.74 5.71
C LEU A 73 -5.41 -8.70 4.60
N ARG A 74 -4.43 -9.29 3.90
CA ARG A 74 -4.66 -10.25 2.81
C ARG A 74 -5.38 -11.51 3.29
N LEU A 75 -4.97 -12.07 4.44
CA LEU A 75 -5.65 -13.21 5.05
C LEU A 75 -7.09 -12.87 5.45
N ARG A 76 -7.30 -11.73 6.11
CA ARG A 76 -8.65 -11.29 6.54
C ARG A 76 -9.58 -11.04 5.34
N ALA A 77 -9.06 -10.48 4.26
CA ALA A 77 -9.85 -10.21 3.05
C ALA A 77 -10.23 -11.48 2.28
N GLN A 78 -9.61 -12.62 2.57
CA GLN A 78 -9.86 -13.92 1.93
C GLN A 78 -10.71 -14.87 2.79
N ALA A 79 -11.14 -14.45 3.98
CA ALA A 79 -12.02 -15.25 4.82
C ALA A 79 -13.37 -15.52 4.11
N ASP A 80 -14.00 -16.66 4.41
CA ASP A 80 -15.25 -17.09 3.75
C ASP A 80 -16.41 -16.10 3.90
N ASP A 81 -16.40 -15.30 4.97
CA ASP A 81 -17.39 -14.28 5.30
C ASP A 81 -16.92 -12.84 4.99
N ALA A 82 -15.78 -12.68 4.31
CA ALA A 82 -15.24 -11.37 3.98
C ALA A 82 -16.14 -10.62 2.99
N ASP A 83 -16.23 -9.29 3.16
CA ASP A 83 -16.93 -8.42 2.23
C ASP A 83 -16.31 -8.53 0.81
N PRO A 84 -17.08 -8.93 -0.22
CA PRO A 84 -16.59 -9.04 -1.60
C PRO A 84 -16.00 -7.74 -2.16
N PHE A 85 -16.39 -6.59 -1.65
CA PHE A 85 -15.80 -5.30 -2.02
C PHE A 85 -14.38 -5.16 -1.46
N ILE A 86 -14.18 -5.49 -0.19
CA ILE A 86 -12.86 -5.48 0.46
C ILE A 86 -11.94 -6.51 -0.18
N PHE A 87 -12.43 -7.72 -0.44
CA PHE A 87 -11.68 -8.75 -1.17
C PHE A 87 -11.15 -8.21 -2.51
N ARG A 88 -12.02 -7.60 -3.32
CA ARG A 88 -11.63 -7.04 -4.64
C ARG A 88 -10.60 -5.93 -4.52
N LYS A 89 -10.75 -5.01 -3.57
CA LYS A 89 -9.77 -3.95 -3.32
C LYS A 89 -8.41 -4.53 -2.92
N VAL A 90 -8.36 -5.46 -1.98
CA VAL A 90 -7.10 -6.07 -1.50
C VAL A 90 -6.44 -6.96 -2.55
N LEU A 91 -7.24 -7.65 -3.38
CA LEU A 91 -6.73 -8.41 -4.52
C LEU A 91 -6.04 -7.49 -5.54
N LYS A 92 -6.72 -6.40 -5.93
CA LYS A 92 -6.16 -5.40 -6.86
C LYS A 92 -4.93 -4.71 -6.26
N LEU A 93 -4.95 -4.39 -4.97
CA LEU A 93 -3.79 -3.90 -4.24
C LEU A 93 -2.59 -4.84 -4.34
N SER A 94 -2.80 -6.13 -4.11
CA SER A 94 -1.73 -7.13 -4.19
C SER A 94 -1.14 -7.21 -5.60
N GLN A 95 -1.98 -7.12 -6.64
CA GLN A 95 -1.55 -7.13 -8.04
C GLN A 95 -0.72 -5.90 -8.40
N GLU A 96 -1.20 -4.70 -8.04
CA GLU A 96 -0.47 -3.46 -8.36
C GLU A 96 0.79 -3.27 -7.53
N LEU A 97 0.83 -3.80 -6.30
CA LEU A 97 2.04 -3.83 -5.50
C LEU A 97 3.13 -4.68 -6.18
N ASP A 98 2.77 -5.87 -6.69
CA ASP A 98 3.72 -6.73 -7.39
C ASP A 98 4.22 -6.07 -8.68
N ASN A 99 3.30 -5.48 -9.46
CA ASN A 99 3.57 -4.74 -10.68
C ASN A 99 4.53 -3.55 -10.43
N ALA A 100 4.34 -2.80 -9.34
CA ALA A 100 5.23 -1.70 -8.98
C ALA A 100 6.69 -2.18 -8.87
N PHE A 101 6.91 -3.28 -8.14
CA PHE A 101 8.26 -3.83 -7.97
C PHE A 101 8.81 -4.48 -9.24
N ASP A 102 7.98 -5.08 -10.09
CA ASP A 102 8.41 -5.56 -11.42
C ASP A 102 8.92 -4.40 -12.29
N GLN A 103 8.19 -3.29 -12.33
CA GLN A 103 8.59 -2.11 -13.10
C GLN A 103 9.88 -1.47 -12.58
N GLU A 104 10.05 -1.40 -11.26
CA GLU A 104 11.30 -0.92 -10.65
C GLU A 104 12.48 -1.82 -11.01
N LEU A 105 12.29 -3.14 -10.99
CA LEU A 105 13.33 -4.09 -11.37
C LEU A 105 13.71 -3.99 -12.86
N ILE A 106 12.73 -3.69 -13.73
CA ILE A 106 13.00 -3.37 -15.14
C ILE A 106 13.81 -2.08 -15.24
N ARG A 107 13.41 -1.02 -14.53
CA ARG A 107 14.08 0.30 -14.53
C ARG A 107 15.54 0.19 -14.09
N GLN A 108 15.84 -0.64 -13.08
CA GLN A 108 17.21 -0.84 -12.58
C GLN A 108 18.11 -1.64 -13.52
N ARG A 109 17.54 -2.34 -14.52
CA ARG A 109 18.28 -3.13 -15.52
C ARG A 109 18.54 -2.37 -16.82
N GLN A 110 17.99 -1.16 -16.97
CA GLN A 110 18.22 -0.25 -18.09
C GLN A 110 19.40 0.68 -17.82
#